data_AF-A0AAU9IP51-F1
#
_entry.id   AF-A0AAU9IP51-F1
#
_cell.length_a   1.000
_cell.length_b   1.000
_cell.length_c   1.000
_cell.angle_alpha   90.00
_cell.angle_beta   90.00
_cell.angle_gamma   90.00
#
_symmetry.space_group_name_H-M   'P 1'
#
loop_
_entity.id
_entity.type
_entity.pdbx_description
1 polymer ?
#
loop_
_entity_poly.entity_id
_entity_poly.type
_entity_poly.pdbx_seq_one_letter_code
_entity_poly.pdbx_strand_id
1 'polypeptide(L)'
;MGMLNVLTPFTRMSAYRKSLGNYSYKIGGKHAHKKPGLVPLHIVNNIKKTIKDKYRQKLTIAKLERESKNLYGEFVHKGFRYNRLKTPIIEVPDDIDNFELKPYVSCHMPRREEIEAKDKAEKEAQKEIEEGKEEKKEEESK
;
A
#
# COMPACT_ATOMS: atom_id res chain seq x y z
N MET A 1 -31.62 -11.49 -44.95
CA MET A 1 -31.32 -10.12 -44.46
C MET A 1 -31.06 -10.19 -42.96
N GLY A 2 -29.80 -10.11 -42.55
CA GLY A 2 -29.44 -10.09 -41.14
C GLY A 2 -29.69 -8.71 -40.55
N MET A 3 -30.62 -8.60 -39.60
CA MET A 3 -30.81 -7.35 -38.87
C MET A 3 -29.56 -7.08 -38.02
N LEU A 4 -28.83 -6.03 -38.39
CA LEU A 4 -27.79 -5.44 -37.54
C LEU A 4 -28.45 -4.95 -36.26
N ASN A 5 -28.29 -5.71 -35.17
CA ASN A 5 -28.65 -5.29 -33.83
C ASN A 5 -27.79 -4.07 -33.45
N VAL A 6 -28.32 -2.88 -33.69
CA VAL A 6 -27.77 -1.64 -33.14
C VAL A 6 -27.96 -1.73 -31.62
N LEU A 7 -26.93 -2.23 -30.92
CA LEU A 7 -26.90 -2.33 -29.47
C LEU A 7 -27.10 -0.93 -28.87
N THR A 8 -28.34 -0.63 -28.52
CA THR A 8 -28.71 0.55 -27.72
C THR A 8 -27.89 0.56 -26.43
N PRO A 9 -27.48 1.72 -25.91
CA PRO A 9 -26.65 1.80 -24.69
C PRO A 9 -27.27 1.03 -23.50
N PHE A 10 -28.60 0.96 -23.44
CA PHE A 10 -29.35 0.19 -22.44
C PHE A 10 -29.09 -1.33 -22.48
N THR A 11 -28.93 -1.92 -23.67
CA THR A 11 -28.62 -3.37 -23.79
C THR A 11 -27.16 -3.67 -23.41
N ARG A 12 -26.22 -2.76 -23.70
CA ARG A 12 -24.81 -2.87 -23.24
C ARG A 12 -24.70 -2.79 -21.72
N MET A 13 -25.42 -1.86 -21.09
CA MET A 13 -25.44 -1.71 -19.62
C MET A 13 -26.06 -2.92 -18.91
N SER A 14 -27.09 -3.53 -19.50
CA SER A 14 -27.72 -4.76 -19.01
C SER A 14 -26.73 -5.94 -18.97
N ALA A 15 -26.02 -6.19 -20.06
CA ALA A 15 -25.01 -7.26 -20.13
C ALA A 15 -23.85 -7.01 -19.17
N TYR A 16 -23.37 -5.77 -19.10
CA TYR A 16 -22.31 -5.37 -18.18
C TYR A 16 -22.72 -5.56 -16.70
N ARG A 17 -23.93 -5.14 -16.31
CA ARG A 17 -24.42 -5.33 -14.94
C ARG A 17 -24.55 -6.80 -14.57
N LYS A 18 -24.97 -7.66 -15.51
CA LYS A 18 -25.00 -9.12 -15.31
C LYS A 18 -23.60 -9.69 -15.10
N SER A 19 -22.61 -9.19 -15.84
CA SER A 19 -21.20 -9.57 -15.69
C SER A 19 -20.66 -9.18 -14.29
N LEU A 20 -20.91 -7.95 -13.85
CA LEU A 20 -20.56 -7.48 -12.50
C LEU A 20 -21.21 -8.34 -11.41
N GLY A 21 -22.47 -8.75 -11.61
CA GLY A 21 -23.22 -9.55 -10.66
C GLY A 21 -23.40 -8.82 -9.32
N ASN A 22 -23.05 -9.50 -8.22
CA ASN A 22 -23.14 -8.92 -6.88
C ASN A 22 -21.85 -8.18 -6.51
N TYR A 23 -21.71 -6.93 -6.94
CA TYR A 23 -20.51 -6.11 -6.71
C TYR A 23 -20.60 -5.23 -5.45
N SER A 24 -21.74 -5.20 -4.75
CA SER A 24 -21.96 -4.33 -3.58
C SER A 24 -22.78 -5.02 -2.49
N TYR A 25 -22.43 -4.78 -1.24
CA TYR A 25 -23.18 -5.26 -0.08
C TYR A 25 -24.62 -4.72 0.00
N LYS A 26 -24.96 -3.68 -0.78
CA LYS A 26 -26.33 -3.16 -0.91
C LYS A 26 -27.26 -4.12 -1.67
N ILE A 27 -26.72 -5.05 -2.46
CA ILE A 27 -27.47 -5.96 -3.31
C ILE A 27 -27.73 -7.29 -2.55
N GLY A 28 -28.98 -7.75 -2.48
CA GLY A 28 -29.33 -9.05 -1.88
C GLY A 28 -30.13 -9.01 -0.57
N GLY A 29 -30.49 -7.83 -0.05
CA GLY A 29 -31.31 -7.69 1.15
C GLY A 29 -30.54 -7.92 2.47
N LYS A 30 -31.22 -7.71 3.61
CA LYS A 30 -30.60 -7.62 4.95
C LYS A 30 -29.85 -8.87 5.40
N HIS A 31 -30.23 -10.06 4.91
CA HIS A 31 -29.67 -11.33 5.37
C HIS A 31 -28.75 -12.04 4.37
N ALA A 32 -28.54 -11.48 3.18
CA ALA A 32 -27.70 -12.11 2.15
C ALA A 32 -26.21 -12.13 2.50
N HIS A 33 -25.72 -11.07 3.13
CA HIS A 33 -24.31 -10.92 3.45
C HIS A 33 -24.05 -11.33 4.89
N LYS A 34 -23.19 -12.34 5.08
CA LYS A 34 -22.73 -12.77 6.39
C LYS A 34 -21.32 -12.23 6.60
N LYS A 35 -21.07 -11.62 7.75
CA LYS A 35 -19.77 -11.05 8.16
C LYS A 35 -19.09 -10.22 7.04
N PRO A 36 -19.74 -9.14 6.57
CA PRO A 36 -19.15 -8.28 5.55
C PRO A 36 -17.83 -7.68 6.05
N GLY A 37 -16.88 -7.41 5.14
CA GLY A 37 -15.62 -6.73 5.43
C GLY A 37 -14.44 -7.63 5.83
N LEU A 38 -14.68 -8.88 6.28
CA LEU A 38 -13.60 -9.83 6.56
C LEU A 38 -12.93 -10.34 5.29
N VAL A 39 -13.75 -10.73 4.31
CA VAL A 39 -13.31 -11.21 3.00
C VAL A 39 -13.98 -10.36 1.92
N PRO A 40 -13.23 -9.86 0.92
CA PRO A 40 -13.81 -9.11 -0.20
C PRO A 40 -14.92 -9.88 -0.92
N LEU A 41 -16.01 -9.18 -1.24
CA LEU A 41 -17.21 -9.77 -1.83
C LEU A 41 -16.96 -10.51 -3.15
N HIS A 42 -16.08 -9.98 -4.00
CA HIS A 42 -15.72 -10.60 -5.27
C HIS A 42 -15.07 -11.97 -5.07
N ILE A 43 -14.23 -12.14 -4.04
CA ILE A 43 -13.59 -13.42 -3.70
C ILE A 43 -14.65 -14.42 -3.25
N VAL A 44 -15.56 -14.00 -2.35
CA VAL A 44 -16.66 -14.85 -1.88
C VAL A 44 -17.54 -15.30 -3.05
N ASN A 45 -17.87 -14.39 -3.97
CA ASN A 45 -18.67 -14.71 -5.15
C ASN A 45 -17.93 -15.64 -6.11
N ASN A 46 -16.62 -15.45 -6.30
CA ASN A 46 -15.81 -16.33 -7.14
C ASN A 46 -15.75 -17.74 -6.54
N ILE A 47 -15.52 -17.88 -5.24
CA ILE A 47 -15.53 -19.20 -4.56
C ILE A 47 -16.88 -19.90 -4.72
N LYS A 48 -17.99 -19.16 -4.56
CA LYS A 48 -19.35 -19.70 -4.75
C LYS A 48 -19.64 -20.14 -6.20
N LYS A 49 -18.98 -19.51 -7.18
CA LYS A 49 -19.12 -19.84 -8.62
C LYS A 49 -18.20 -21.00 -9.05
N THR A 50 -16.96 -21.03 -8.56
CA THR A 50 -15.94 -21.98 -9.03
C THR A 50 -16.04 -23.34 -8.34
N ILE A 51 -16.25 -23.37 -7.03
CA ILE A 51 -16.37 -24.62 -6.27
C ILE A 51 -17.81 -25.08 -6.37
N LYS A 52 -18.10 -26.25 -6.96
CA LYS A 52 -19.48 -26.75 -7.05
C LYS A 52 -20.00 -27.33 -5.73
N ASP A 53 -19.12 -27.92 -4.94
CA ASP A 53 -19.47 -28.53 -3.65
C ASP A 53 -19.71 -27.45 -2.56
N LYS A 54 -20.95 -27.40 -2.06
CA LYS A 54 -21.38 -26.46 -1.02
C LYS A 54 -20.62 -26.62 0.30
N TYR A 55 -20.19 -27.84 0.65
CA TYR A 55 -19.45 -28.05 1.90
C TYR A 55 -18.05 -27.44 1.80
N ARG A 56 -17.33 -27.76 0.71
CA ARG A 56 -16.02 -27.17 0.42
C ARG A 56 -16.07 -25.66 0.31
N GLN A 57 -17.09 -25.08 -0.35
CA GLN A 57 -17.29 -23.62 -0.38
C GLN A 57 -17.30 -23.02 1.02
N LYS A 58 -18.14 -23.58 1.92
CA LYS A 58 -18.29 -23.09 3.29
C LYS A 58 -16.98 -23.19 4.06
N LEU A 59 -16.26 -24.31 3.91
CA LEU A 59 -15.00 -24.55 4.61
C LEU A 59 -13.90 -23.58 4.15
N THR A 60 -13.79 -23.36 2.84
CA THR A 60 -12.83 -22.39 2.28
C THR A 60 -13.12 -20.96 2.73
N ILE A 61 -14.39 -20.53 2.66
CA ILE A 61 -14.79 -19.19 3.13
C ILE A 61 -14.52 -19.05 4.63
N ALA A 62 -14.88 -20.06 5.43
CA ALA A 62 -14.64 -20.03 6.88
C ALA A 62 -13.14 -19.98 7.22
N LYS A 63 -12.28 -20.65 6.44
CA LYS A 63 -10.82 -20.56 6.59
C LYS A 63 -10.32 -19.13 6.33
N LEU A 64 -10.75 -18.52 5.23
CA LEU A 64 -10.41 -17.14 4.90
C LEU A 64 -10.92 -16.13 5.94
N GLU A 65 -12.13 -16.34 6.47
CA GLU A 65 -12.68 -15.50 7.55
C GLU A 65 -11.83 -15.59 8.82
N ARG A 66 -11.35 -16.79 9.19
CA ARG A 66 -10.51 -17.02 10.37
C ARG A 66 -9.13 -16.39 10.23
N GLU A 67 -8.56 -16.44 9.03
CA GLU A 67 -7.23 -15.89 8.71
C GLU A 67 -7.26 -14.40 8.35
N SER A 68 -8.43 -13.76 8.40
CA SER A 68 -8.58 -12.37 7.97
C SER A 68 -7.86 -11.39 8.90
N LYS A 69 -7.00 -10.54 8.31
CA LYS A 69 -6.30 -9.46 9.02
C LYS A 69 -7.26 -8.35 9.50
N ASN A 70 -8.41 -8.22 8.84
CA ASN A 70 -9.40 -7.18 9.12
C ASN A 70 -10.31 -7.51 10.32
N LEU A 71 -10.03 -8.58 11.05
CA LEU A 71 -10.81 -8.99 12.23
C LEU A 71 -10.28 -8.28 13.48
N TYR A 72 -10.76 -7.07 13.76
CA TYR A 72 -10.35 -6.25 14.90
C TYR A 72 -10.90 -6.69 16.27
N GLY A 73 -11.43 -7.89 16.38
CA GLY A 73 -12.13 -8.35 17.57
C GLY A 73 -12.75 -9.72 17.40
N GLU A 74 -13.80 -10.00 18.16
CA GLU A 74 -14.51 -11.28 18.14
C GLU A 74 -16.03 -11.06 18.25
N PHE A 75 -16.79 -11.85 17.51
CA PHE A 75 -18.24 -11.88 17.65
C PHE A 75 -18.61 -12.76 18.86
N VAL A 76 -19.26 -12.17 19.84
CA VAL A 76 -19.76 -12.83 21.06
C VAL A 76 -21.27 -13.01 20.91
N HIS A 77 -21.89 -13.87 21.73
CA HIS A 77 -23.31 -14.23 21.65
C HIS A 77 -24.29 -13.04 21.48
N LYS A 78 -23.99 -11.87 22.06
CA LYS A 78 -24.85 -10.67 22.00
C LYS A 78 -24.18 -9.42 21.42
N GLY A 79 -23.07 -9.55 20.70
CA GLY A 79 -22.43 -8.36 20.13
C GLY A 79 -21.03 -8.60 19.56
N PHE A 80 -20.28 -7.51 19.42
CA PHE A 80 -18.90 -7.53 18.97
C PHE A 80 -17.99 -7.04 20.10
N ARG A 81 -17.01 -7.87 20.47
CA ARG A 81 -15.97 -7.53 21.44
C ARG A 81 -14.75 -7.05 20.67
N TYR A 82 -14.51 -5.74 20.73
CA TYR A 82 -13.34 -5.11 20.12
C TYR A 82 -12.06 -5.51 20.86
N ASN A 83 -10.98 -5.75 20.11
CA ASN A 83 -9.65 -6.01 20.65
C ASN A 83 -8.65 -4.98 20.12
N ARG A 84 -8.21 -4.08 20.99
CA ARG A 84 -7.25 -3.01 20.65
C ARG A 84 -5.93 -3.58 20.10
N LEU A 85 -5.47 -4.72 20.59
CA LEU A 85 -4.21 -5.35 20.17
C LEU A 85 -4.22 -5.81 18.71
N LYS A 86 -5.39 -6.04 18.12
CA LYS A 86 -5.52 -6.43 16.70
C LYS A 86 -5.57 -5.23 15.76
N THR A 87 -5.67 -4.01 16.29
CA THR A 87 -5.75 -2.80 15.46
C THR A 87 -4.32 -2.37 15.12
N PRO A 88 -3.99 -2.14 13.83
CA PRO A 88 -2.66 -1.66 13.47
C PRO A 88 -2.42 -0.29 14.11
N ILE A 89 -1.26 -0.14 14.74
CA ILE A 89 -0.79 1.14 15.28
C ILE A 89 0.10 1.75 14.21
N ILE A 90 -0.21 2.99 13.84
CA ILE A 90 0.64 3.79 12.97
C ILE A 90 1.44 4.71 13.88
N GLU A 91 2.75 4.49 13.95
CA GLU A 91 3.67 5.34 14.70
C GLU A 91 3.91 6.61 13.89
N VAL A 92 3.26 7.70 14.32
CA VAL A 92 3.45 9.03 13.76
C VAL A 92 4.47 9.73 14.66
N PRO A 93 5.62 10.19 14.12
CA PRO A 93 6.62 10.87 14.93
C PRO A 93 6.07 12.20 15.46
N ASP A 94 6.44 12.57 16.68
CA ASP A 94 5.99 13.82 17.31
C ASP A 94 6.70 15.05 16.71
N ASP A 95 7.94 14.89 16.26
CA ASP A 95 8.82 15.98 15.78
C ASP A 95 8.54 16.43 14.33
N ILE A 96 7.31 16.30 13.83
CA ILE A 96 6.96 16.71 12.46
C ILE A 96 7.09 18.24 12.29
N ASP A 97 6.78 19.01 13.33
CA ASP A 97 6.77 20.47 13.25
C ASP A 97 8.17 21.08 13.13
N ASN A 98 9.21 20.39 13.62
CA ASN A 98 10.61 20.80 13.53
C ASN A 98 11.39 20.05 12.44
N PHE A 99 10.69 19.36 11.55
CA PHE A 99 11.32 18.59 10.49
C PHE A 99 11.70 19.51 9.31
N GLU A 100 13.00 19.73 9.13
CA GLU A 100 13.53 20.64 8.10
C GLU A 100 13.29 20.13 6.67
N LEU A 101 13.24 18.80 6.50
CA LEU A 101 13.12 18.18 5.19
C LEU A 101 11.68 18.29 4.68
N LYS A 102 11.55 18.86 3.49
CA LYS A 102 10.29 18.96 2.75
C LYS A 102 10.18 17.82 1.74
N PRO A 103 8.96 17.44 1.31
CA PRO A 103 8.78 16.39 0.29
C PRO A 103 9.35 16.77 -1.08
N TYR A 104 9.63 18.06 -1.31
CA TYR A 104 10.18 18.57 -2.56
C TYR A 104 11.51 19.28 -2.32
N VAL A 105 12.41 19.13 -3.29
CA VAL A 105 13.74 19.76 -3.31
C VAL A 105 13.72 20.96 -4.25
N SER A 106 14.58 21.95 -3.99
CA SER A 106 14.79 23.09 -4.90
C SER A 106 15.28 22.63 -6.27
N CYS A 107 14.75 23.25 -7.32
CA CYS A 107 15.19 23.02 -8.70
C CYS A 107 16.59 23.56 -9.00
N HIS A 108 17.13 24.40 -8.12
CA HIS A 108 18.46 25.00 -8.27
C HIS A 108 19.57 24.19 -7.59
N MET A 109 19.23 23.08 -6.94
CA MET A 109 20.26 22.20 -6.37
C MET A 109 21.05 21.51 -7.50
N PRO A 110 22.39 21.52 -7.44
CA PRO A 110 23.21 20.81 -8.41
C PRO A 110 22.99 19.30 -8.31
N ARG A 111 23.36 18.58 -9.38
CA ARG A 111 23.26 17.13 -9.37
C ARG A 111 24.25 16.55 -8.37
N ARG A 112 23.87 15.43 -7.75
CA ARG A 112 24.68 14.74 -6.73
C ARG A 112 26.12 14.47 -7.19
N GLU A 113 26.30 14.08 -8.45
CA GLU A 113 27.62 13.80 -9.04
C GLU A 113 28.55 15.03 -9.00
N GLU A 114 28.00 16.22 -9.22
CA GLU A 114 28.76 17.48 -9.18
C GLU A 114 29.16 17.87 -7.76
N ILE A 115 28.31 17.54 -6.77
CA ILE A 115 28.59 17.76 -5.35
C ILE A 115 29.73 16.83 -4.91
N GLU A 116 29.63 15.53 -5.22
CA GLU A 116 30.65 14.55 -4.84
C GLU A 116 32.01 14.80 -5.50
N ALA A 117 32.04 15.34 -6.72
CA ALA A 117 33.26 15.73 -7.39
C ALA A 117 33.95 16.92 -6.70
N LYS A 118 33.18 17.92 -6.27
CA LYS A 118 33.70 19.08 -5.53
C LYS A 118 34.25 18.67 -4.17
N ASP A 119 33.52 17.85 -3.42
CA ASP A 119 33.95 17.38 -2.09
C ASP A 119 35.24 16.54 -2.15
N LYS A 120 35.46 15.80 -3.24
CA LYS A 120 36.71 15.04 -3.46
C LYS A 120 37.88 15.98 -3.77
N ALA A 121 37.68 16.94 -4.68
CA ALA A 121 38.70 17.94 -5.02
C ALA A 121 39.11 18.78 -3.81
N GLU A 122 38.16 19.18 -2.95
CA GLU A 122 38.45 19.93 -1.72
C GLU A 122 39.25 19.11 -0.70
N LYS A 123 38.97 17.81 -0.57
CA LYS A 123 39.73 16.91 0.31
C LYS A 123 41.14 16.65 -0.19
N GLU A 124 41.34 16.57 -1.50
CA GLU A 124 42.67 16.41 -2.10
C GLU A 124 43.51 17.68 -1.92
N ALA A 125 42.94 18.85 -2.17
CA ALA A 125 43.61 20.14 -1.93
C ALA A 125 44.01 20.36 -0.46
N GLN A 126 43.20 19.89 0.50
CA GLN A 126 43.54 19.99 1.94
C GLN A 126 44.73 19.10 2.33
N LYS A 127 44.86 17.92 1.72
CA LYS A 127 46.00 17.02 1.97
C LYS A 127 47.32 17.59 1.44
N GLU A 128 47.31 18.16 0.23
CA GLU A 128 48.50 18.80 -0.34
C GLU A 128 48.97 20.00 0.50
N ILE A 129 48.04 20.75 1.12
CA ILE A 129 48.35 21.86 2.02
C ILE A 129 48.94 21.38 3.36
N GLU A 130 48.52 20.21 3.86
CA GLU A 130 49.10 19.61 5.07
C GLU A 130 50.50 19.04 4.81
N GLU A 131 50.70 18.32 3.72
CA GLU A 131 52.01 17.75 3.33
C GLU A 131 53.05 18.86 3.08
N GLY A 132 52.68 19.92 2.34
CA GLY A 132 53.57 21.07 2.12
C GLY A 132 53.86 21.94 3.36
N LYS A 133 53.11 21.77 4.45
CA LYS A 133 53.41 22.41 5.75
C LYS A 133 54.35 21.57 6.61
N GLU A 134 54.39 20.26 6.43
CA GLU A 134 55.34 19.37 7.10
C GLU A 134 56.74 19.54 6.52
N GLU A 135 56.87 19.61 5.19
CA GLU A 135 58.17 19.82 4.51
C GLU A 135 58.84 21.16 4.90
N LYS A 136 58.04 22.23 5.05
CA LYS A 136 58.57 23.55 5.46
C LYS A 136 59.02 23.61 6.93
N LYS A 137 58.45 22.78 7.81
CA LYS A 137 58.90 22.67 9.20
C LYS A 137 60.22 21.89 9.33
N GLU A 138 60.47 20.95 8.42
CA GLU A 138 61.75 20.24 8.38
C GLU A 138 62.89 21.13 7.84
N GLU A 139 62.61 22.01 6.88
CA GLU A 139 63.59 22.97 6.35
C GLU A 139 63.98 24.09 7.34
N GLU A 140 63.05 24.59 8.16
CA GLU A 140 63.35 25.62 9.18
C GLU A 140 64.08 25.06 10.43
N SER A 141 64.24 23.74 10.53
CA SER A 141 64.91 23.05 11.65
C SER A 141 66.38 22.67 11.39
N LYS A 142 66.93 23.05 10.22
CA LYS A 142 68.34 22.87 9.84
C LYS A 142 69.08 24.21 9.79
#